data_AF-A0A444YHC5-F1
#
_entry.id   AF-A0A444YHC5-F1
#
_cell.length_a   1.000
_cell.length_b   1.000
_cell.length_c   1.000
_cell.angle_alpha   90.00
_cell.angle_beta   90.00
_cell.angle_gamma   90.00
#
_symmetry.space_group_name_H-M   'P 1'
#
loop_
_entity.id
_entity.type
_entity.pdbx_description
1 polymer ?
#
loop_
_entity_poly.entity_id
_entity_poly.type
_entity_poly.pdbx_seq_one_letter_code
_entity_poly.pdbx_strand_id
1 'polypeptide(L)'
;MSLQTNFLSILVLLAAVFASLHLINPNEQFLNIFKDFTITPFSSYSYACLQLPYICIFFRGHHHNHHHNKKHPDDDDSGNAGSICDDFPPGIPPPSTNTTSYLCVDQKGCCNFTTVQAAVNAVPDLSQKRTIIWINKGIYYEKVMVPRTKANITFQGQGYTSTAIAWNDTAKSANGTFYSGSVQVFASNFIAKNISFMNLAPMPSPGVEGAQAVAIRISGDQAEFKGCGFFGAQDTLHDDKGRHYFKDCYIQGSIDFIFGDGRSLYENCEIVSIANPVPQGYRSINGAVTAHGRVSMDDNTGFVFVNSTIGGSGRIWLGRAWRPYSRVVFVSTTMSDIIAPEGWNDFNDPSRDQTIFYGEYNCSGPGASMAMRAPYVQRLNDTQALPFFNITFIDGDQWLETYTQLIT
;
A
#
# COMPACT_ATOMS: atom_id res chain seq x y z
N MET A 1 23.00 33.86 27.97
CA MET A 1 21.93 32.83 28.03
C MET A 1 22.54 31.59 28.67
N SER A 2 21.92 31.07 29.73
CA SER A 2 22.60 30.29 30.78
C SER A 2 22.55 28.77 30.59
N LEU A 3 23.41 28.05 31.33
CA LEU A 3 23.46 26.57 31.42
C LEU A 3 22.10 25.89 31.71
N GLN A 4 21.10 26.63 32.19
CA GLN A 4 19.78 26.08 32.56
C GLN A 4 19.02 25.49 31.38
N THR A 5 19.16 26.03 30.16
CA THR A 5 18.48 25.46 28.98
C THR A 5 19.03 24.08 28.61
N ASN A 6 20.35 23.89 28.68
CA ASN A 6 20.99 22.62 28.35
C ASN A 6 20.63 21.52 29.37
N PHE A 7 20.53 21.87 30.66
CA PHE A 7 20.11 20.92 31.70
C PHE A 7 18.68 20.42 31.50
N LEU A 8 17.75 21.31 31.11
CA LEU A 8 16.36 20.94 30.86
C LEU A 8 16.23 20.01 29.65
N SER A 9 16.96 20.28 28.56
CA SER A 9 16.99 19.42 27.36
C SER A 9 17.52 18.01 27.66
N ILE A 10 18.57 17.90 28.49
CA ILE A 10 19.13 16.59 28.91
C ILE A 10 18.12 15.84 29.79
N LEU A 11 17.42 16.53 30.70
CA LEU A 11 16.42 15.91 31.58
C LEU A 11 15.24 15.34 30.77
N VAL A 12 14.76 16.07 29.76
CA VAL A 12 13.69 15.62 28.85
C VAL A 12 14.13 14.40 28.04
N LEU A 13 15.38 14.38 27.54
CA LEU A 13 15.91 13.24 26.78
C LEU A 13 16.02 11.98 27.66
N LEU A 14 16.53 12.13 28.89
CA LEU A 14 16.63 11.03 29.86
C LEU A 14 15.24 10.51 30.26
N ALA A 15 14.26 11.39 30.47
CA ALA A 15 12.88 10.99 30.76
C ALA A 15 12.23 10.23 29.59
N ALA A 16 12.48 10.64 28.34
CA ALA A 16 11.99 9.94 27.16
C ALA A 16 12.62 8.54 26.98
N VAL A 17 13.92 8.39 27.27
CA VAL A 17 14.62 7.10 27.26
C VAL A 17 14.15 6.19 28.41
N PHE A 18 13.87 6.74 29.60
CA PHE A 18 13.28 5.98 30.71
C PHE A 18 11.85 5.51 30.39
N ALA A 19 11.03 6.36 29.77
CA ALA A 19 9.67 6.00 29.37
C ALA A 19 9.66 4.89 28.31
N SER A 20 10.52 4.96 27.29
CA SER A 20 10.60 3.93 26.24
C SER A 20 11.12 2.59 26.75
N LEU A 21 12.01 2.58 27.74
CA LEU A 21 12.52 1.35 28.37
C LEU A 21 11.54 0.68 29.34
N HIS A 22 10.48 1.35 29.79
CA HIS A 22 9.56 0.80 30.82
C HIS A 22 8.12 0.63 30.35
N LEU A 23 7.71 1.22 29.22
CA LEU A 23 6.42 0.91 28.58
C LEU A 23 6.37 -0.46 27.87
N ILE A 24 7.52 -1.11 27.67
CA ILE A 24 7.63 -2.39 26.95
C ILE A 24 7.54 -3.61 27.88
N ASN A 25 7.72 -3.44 29.21
CA ASN A 25 7.66 -4.57 30.16
C ASN A 25 7.22 -4.12 31.59
N PRO A 26 5.91 -4.09 31.90
CA PRO A 26 5.41 -3.60 33.18
C PRO A 26 5.59 -4.64 34.31
N ASN A 27 6.42 -4.32 35.30
CA ASN A 27 6.51 -5.06 36.56
C ASN A 27 5.57 -4.42 37.61
N GLU A 28 4.59 -5.18 38.11
CA GLU A 28 3.52 -4.67 38.98
C GLU A 28 4.01 -4.04 40.30
N GLN A 29 5.21 -4.37 40.78
CA GLN A 29 5.72 -3.82 42.05
C GLN A 29 5.96 -2.30 42.01
N PHE A 30 6.09 -1.68 40.84
CA PHE A 30 6.41 -0.24 40.74
C PHE A 30 5.18 0.68 40.73
N LEU A 31 3.98 0.17 40.40
CA LEU A 31 2.76 0.99 40.31
C LEU A 31 2.24 1.49 41.67
N ASN A 32 2.64 0.85 42.78
CA ASN A 32 2.27 1.30 44.12
C ASN A 32 3.08 2.51 44.61
N ILE A 33 4.20 2.87 43.98
CA ILE A 33 5.04 4.01 44.39
C ILE A 33 4.39 5.36 44.00
N PHE A 34 3.51 5.38 42.99
CA PHE A 34 2.86 6.60 42.49
C PHE A 34 1.57 6.99 43.22
N LYS A 35 1.12 6.25 44.25
CA LYS A 35 -0.13 6.58 44.98
C LYS A 35 0.03 7.64 46.07
N ASP A 36 1.23 7.88 46.58
CA ASP A 36 1.43 8.68 47.80
C ASP A 36 1.98 10.10 47.56
N PHE A 37 2.21 10.53 46.31
CA PHE A 37 2.66 11.89 46.01
C PHE A 37 1.50 12.92 45.96
N THR A 38 1.08 13.37 47.14
CA THR A 38 0.27 14.60 47.30
C THR A 38 1.14 15.79 47.71
N ILE A 39 0.73 16.98 47.28
CA ILE A 39 1.58 18.19 47.21
C ILE A 39 1.64 18.93 48.54
N THR A 40 2.85 19.24 49.03
CA THR A 40 3.10 20.31 50.02
C THR A 40 4.37 21.11 49.66
N PRO A 41 4.43 22.44 49.92
CA PRO A 41 5.52 23.29 49.41
C PRO A 41 6.65 23.55 50.42
N PHE A 42 7.89 23.56 49.89
CA PHE A 42 9.13 24.22 50.36
C PHE A 42 9.32 24.56 51.86
N SER A 43 10.31 23.91 52.49
CA SER A 43 11.28 24.64 53.33
C SER A 43 12.65 23.94 53.47
N SER A 44 13.72 24.74 53.34
CA SER A 44 15.08 24.68 53.92
C SER A 44 15.77 23.39 54.42
N TYR A 45 17.00 23.22 53.91
CA TYR A 45 18.28 22.87 54.59
C TYR A 45 18.70 21.41 54.92
N SER A 46 19.95 21.14 54.49
CA SER A 46 21.04 20.43 55.19
C SER A 46 21.31 18.93 54.95
N TYR A 47 22.62 18.63 54.93
CA TYR A 47 23.27 17.36 54.62
C TYR A 47 23.18 16.34 55.77
N ALA A 48 23.05 15.05 55.43
CA ALA A 48 23.59 13.94 56.23
C ALA A 48 23.90 12.72 55.34
N CYS A 49 24.96 11.99 55.69
CA CYS A 49 25.41 10.74 55.04
C CYS A 49 25.02 9.52 55.90
N LEU A 50 24.98 8.32 55.29
CA LEU A 50 25.13 6.93 55.83
C LEU A 50 24.24 5.98 54.99
N GLN A 51 24.82 5.17 54.09
CA GLN A 51 25.40 3.82 54.30
C GLN A 51 24.39 2.70 54.57
N LEU A 52 24.48 1.61 53.76
CA LEU A 52 24.39 0.17 54.10
C LEU A 52 24.47 -0.69 52.79
N PRO A 53 24.76 -2.02 52.81
CA PRO A 53 26.12 -2.49 52.56
C PRO A 53 26.33 -3.51 51.41
N TYR A 54 27.58 -3.93 51.24
CA TYR A 54 28.05 -5.00 50.35
C TYR A 54 27.43 -6.38 50.63
N ILE A 55 27.20 -7.16 49.56
CA ILE A 55 27.50 -8.60 49.52
C ILE A 55 28.25 -8.90 48.22
N CYS A 56 29.48 -9.43 48.33
CA CYS A 56 30.21 -10.07 47.24
C CYS A 56 30.56 -11.50 47.66
N ILE A 57 30.32 -12.49 46.78
CA ILE A 57 31.07 -13.76 46.79
C ILE A 57 31.43 -14.11 45.34
N PHE A 58 32.71 -14.38 45.10
CA PHE A 58 33.34 -14.73 43.81
C PHE A 58 33.19 -16.25 43.52
N PHE A 59 33.39 -16.79 42.30
CA PHE A 59 34.69 -17.21 41.70
C PHE A 59 34.46 -18.13 40.46
N ARG A 60 35.38 -18.46 39.53
CA ARG A 60 36.78 -18.07 39.20
C ARG A 60 37.21 -18.56 37.80
N GLY A 61 37.87 -17.71 37.00
CA GLY A 61 38.91 -18.13 36.03
C GLY A 61 38.46 -18.46 34.59
N HIS A 62 39.30 -18.35 33.56
CA HIS A 62 40.76 -18.08 33.53
C HIS A 62 41.14 -17.16 32.35
N HIS A 63 42.09 -16.24 32.58
CA HIS A 63 42.93 -15.65 31.54
C HIS A 63 44.31 -16.33 31.59
N HIS A 64 44.89 -16.62 30.42
CA HIS A 64 46.33 -16.77 30.26
C HIS A 64 46.83 -15.78 29.21
N ASN A 65 48.04 -15.29 29.42
CA ASN A 65 48.66 -14.20 28.68
C ASN A 65 50.02 -14.70 28.17
N HIS A 66 50.38 -14.44 26.91
CA HIS A 66 51.75 -14.61 26.43
C HIS A 66 52.09 -13.61 25.32
N HIS A 67 53.13 -12.80 25.56
CA HIS A 67 53.83 -12.03 24.53
C HIS A 67 54.87 -12.92 23.83
N HIS A 68 55.03 -12.80 22.50
CA HIS A 68 56.18 -12.08 21.90
C HIS A 68 56.24 -12.10 20.36
N ASN A 69 56.86 -11.04 19.83
CA ASN A 69 57.60 -10.91 18.56
C ASN A 69 56.88 -11.03 17.19
N LYS A 70 56.71 -9.83 16.60
CA LYS A 70 57.07 -9.45 15.22
C LYS A 70 57.31 -10.58 14.19
N LYS A 71 56.42 -10.62 13.19
CA LYS A 71 56.80 -10.56 11.77
C LYS A 71 55.79 -9.66 11.05
N HIS A 72 56.27 -8.70 10.25
CA HIS A 72 55.52 -8.27 9.06
C HIS A 72 55.77 -9.33 7.98
N PRO A 73 54.71 -9.75 7.31
CA PRO A 73 54.71 -9.91 5.87
C PRO A 73 53.61 -9.05 5.26
N ASP A 74 54.05 -8.11 4.43
CA ASP A 74 53.54 -7.79 3.08
C ASP A 74 52.03 -7.79 2.79
N ASP A 75 51.63 -6.72 2.11
CA ASP A 75 50.30 -6.42 1.59
C ASP A 75 49.64 -7.58 0.84
N ASP A 76 48.53 -8.10 1.36
CA ASP A 76 47.41 -8.61 0.54
C ASP A 76 46.11 -8.74 1.37
N ASP A 77 45.59 -7.61 1.88
CA ASP A 77 44.20 -7.52 2.34
C ASP A 77 43.31 -6.89 1.26
N SER A 78 43.38 -7.44 0.05
CA SER A 78 42.29 -7.32 -0.92
C SER A 78 41.17 -8.29 -0.53
N GLY A 79 40.62 -8.13 0.68
CA GLY A 79 39.39 -8.79 1.08
C GLY A 79 38.34 -8.53 0.00
N ASN A 80 37.85 -9.60 -0.62
CA ASN A 80 36.92 -9.52 -1.76
C ASN A 80 35.57 -8.95 -1.31
N ALA A 81 35.50 -7.62 -1.23
CA ALA A 81 34.27 -6.87 -1.16
C ALA A 81 33.55 -7.09 -2.49
N GLY A 82 32.71 -8.13 -2.52
CA GLY A 82 31.90 -8.49 -3.69
C GLY A 82 31.26 -7.24 -4.28
N SER A 83 31.26 -7.17 -5.61
CA SER A 83 30.70 -6.04 -6.32
C SER A 83 29.28 -5.78 -5.83
N ILE A 84 28.89 -4.51 -5.77
CA ILE A 84 27.52 -4.11 -5.44
C ILE A 84 26.46 -4.76 -6.36
N CYS A 85 26.92 -5.35 -7.47
CA CYS A 85 26.16 -6.06 -8.50
C CYS A 85 26.29 -7.59 -8.46
N ASP A 86 27.06 -8.20 -7.54
CA ASP A 86 27.22 -9.67 -7.48
C ASP A 86 25.92 -10.40 -7.02
N ASP A 87 24.99 -9.65 -6.44
CA ASP A 87 23.62 -10.07 -6.09
C ASP A 87 22.70 -10.32 -7.31
N PHE A 88 23.16 -10.02 -8.53
CA PHE A 88 22.34 -10.10 -9.75
C PHE A 88 22.27 -11.51 -10.31
N PRO A 89 21.07 -12.05 -10.63
CA PRO A 89 20.97 -13.32 -11.32
C PRO A 89 21.64 -13.23 -12.70
N PRO A 90 22.54 -14.17 -13.06
CA PRO A 90 23.22 -14.13 -14.35
C PRO A 90 22.22 -14.26 -15.50
N GLY A 91 22.35 -13.40 -16.52
CA GLY A 91 21.45 -13.36 -17.68
C GLY A 91 20.25 -12.42 -17.55
N ILE A 92 20.24 -11.52 -16.57
CA ILE A 92 19.23 -10.45 -16.43
C ILE A 92 19.86 -9.08 -16.76
N PRO A 93 19.22 -8.23 -17.59
CA PRO A 93 17.99 -8.50 -18.34
C PRO A 93 18.24 -9.50 -19.49
N PRO A 94 17.22 -10.27 -19.92
CA PRO A 94 17.31 -11.11 -21.10
C PRO A 94 17.65 -10.29 -22.36
N PRO A 95 18.32 -10.90 -23.37
CA PRO A 95 18.57 -10.23 -24.64
C PRO A 95 17.26 -9.88 -25.36
N SER A 96 17.22 -8.73 -26.03
CA SER A 96 16.08 -8.29 -26.83
C SER A 96 15.79 -9.24 -27.99
N THR A 97 14.50 -9.51 -28.23
CA THR A 97 14.02 -10.34 -29.34
C THR A 97 13.32 -9.48 -30.40
N ASN A 98 12.86 -10.11 -31.49
CA ASN A 98 12.10 -9.42 -32.52
C ASN A 98 10.72 -8.92 -32.03
N THR A 99 10.14 -9.57 -31.02
CA THR A 99 8.80 -9.25 -30.46
C THR A 99 8.85 -8.49 -29.14
N THR A 100 9.95 -8.61 -28.38
CA THR A 100 10.08 -8.09 -27.02
C THR A 100 11.43 -7.41 -26.81
N SER A 101 11.43 -6.20 -26.26
CA SER A 101 12.64 -5.50 -25.81
C SER A 101 12.75 -5.53 -24.28
N TYR A 102 13.97 -5.45 -23.75
CA TYR A 102 14.21 -5.39 -22.30
C TYR A 102 15.06 -4.16 -21.94
N LEU A 103 14.68 -3.49 -20.84
CA LEU A 103 15.47 -2.45 -20.18
C LEU A 103 15.59 -2.84 -18.70
N CYS A 104 16.73 -2.57 -18.06
CA CYS A 104 16.91 -2.86 -16.64
C CYS A 104 17.13 -1.56 -15.84
N VAL A 105 16.49 -1.50 -14.66
CA VAL A 105 16.59 -0.41 -13.69
C VAL A 105 17.18 -0.95 -12.38
N ASP A 106 18.18 -0.26 -11.85
CA ASP A 106 18.76 -0.52 -10.54
C ASP A 106 19.32 0.76 -9.90
N GLN A 107 18.88 1.08 -8.68
CA GLN A 107 19.28 2.30 -7.96
C GLN A 107 20.78 2.36 -7.63
N LYS A 108 21.46 1.21 -7.61
CA LYS A 108 22.89 1.09 -7.25
C LYS A 108 23.82 1.21 -8.48
N GLY A 109 23.27 1.37 -9.68
CA GLY A 109 24.03 1.55 -10.93
C GLY A 109 24.45 0.24 -11.60
N CYS A 110 23.91 -0.91 -11.19
CA CYS A 110 24.20 -2.21 -11.78
C CYS A 110 23.50 -2.48 -13.12
N CYS A 111 22.62 -1.56 -13.54
CA CYS A 111 21.92 -1.60 -14.81
C CYS A 111 21.97 -0.25 -15.54
N ASN A 112 21.61 -0.26 -16.82
CA ASN A 112 21.69 0.90 -17.73
C ASN A 112 20.87 2.12 -17.28
N PHE A 113 19.91 1.95 -16.36
CA PHE A 113 19.10 3.02 -15.78
C PHE A 113 19.11 2.94 -14.26
N THR A 114 19.19 4.08 -13.59
CA THR A 114 19.06 4.19 -12.13
C THR A 114 17.66 4.61 -11.66
N THR A 115 16.81 5.08 -12.59
CA THR A 115 15.43 5.52 -12.34
C THR A 115 14.46 4.88 -13.33
N VAL A 116 13.23 4.65 -12.88
CA VAL A 116 12.17 4.03 -13.69
C VAL A 116 11.72 4.98 -14.80
N GLN A 117 11.59 6.28 -14.53
CA GLN A 117 11.22 7.25 -15.55
C GLN A 117 12.23 7.33 -16.69
N ALA A 118 13.54 7.18 -16.43
CA ALA A 118 14.55 7.17 -17.48
C ALA A 118 14.40 5.96 -18.41
N ALA A 119 14.08 4.78 -17.87
CA ALA A 119 13.79 3.60 -18.68
C ALA A 119 12.49 3.77 -19.50
N VAL A 120 11.42 4.34 -18.92
CA VAL A 120 10.17 4.67 -19.64
C VAL A 120 10.43 5.64 -20.80
N ASN A 121 11.28 6.65 -20.60
CA ASN A 121 11.64 7.62 -21.63
C ASN A 121 12.41 6.98 -22.79
N ALA A 122 13.23 5.95 -22.51
CA ALA A 122 14.01 5.23 -23.51
C ALA A 122 13.20 4.24 -24.37
N VAL A 123 11.97 3.88 -23.96
CA VAL A 123 11.07 3.07 -24.81
C VAL A 123 10.66 3.87 -26.05
N PRO A 124 10.74 3.34 -27.28
CA PRO A 124 10.27 4.05 -28.47
C PRO A 124 8.78 4.39 -28.41
N ASP A 125 8.41 5.59 -28.88
CA ASP A 125 7.00 5.95 -29.03
C ASP A 125 6.30 5.12 -30.10
N LEU A 126 5.04 4.79 -29.85
CA LEU A 126 4.15 3.99 -30.69
C LEU A 126 4.70 2.57 -31.01
N SER A 127 5.56 2.04 -30.14
CA SER A 127 6.15 0.71 -30.26
C SER A 127 5.08 -0.38 -30.36
N GLN A 128 5.12 -1.15 -31.46
CA GLN A 128 4.33 -2.37 -31.63
C GLN A 128 4.96 -3.59 -30.92
N LYS A 129 6.21 -3.45 -30.44
CA LYS A 129 6.90 -4.46 -29.62
C LYS A 129 6.63 -4.19 -28.14
N ARG A 130 6.43 -5.26 -27.36
CA ARG A 130 6.35 -5.14 -25.90
C ARG A 130 7.73 -4.79 -25.34
N THR A 131 7.81 -3.82 -24.43
CA THR A 131 9.07 -3.51 -23.73
C THR A 131 8.93 -3.82 -22.25
N ILE A 132 9.72 -4.78 -21.77
CA ILE A 132 9.79 -5.17 -20.36
C ILE A 132 10.86 -4.33 -19.68
N ILE A 133 10.43 -3.45 -18.78
CA ILE A 133 11.28 -2.71 -17.87
C ILE A 133 11.40 -3.57 -16.60
N TRP A 134 12.54 -4.23 -16.47
CA TRP A 134 12.92 -4.98 -15.27
C TRP A 134 13.40 -4.02 -14.20
N ILE A 135 12.80 -4.07 -13.01
CA ILE A 135 13.04 -3.15 -11.90
C ILE A 135 13.53 -3.98 -10.72
N ASN A 136 14.77 -3.79 -10.30
CA ASN A 136 15.37 -4.57 -9.20
C ASN A 136 14.89 -4.10 -7.83
N LYS A 137 15.04 -4.97 -6.82
CA LYS A 137 14.68 -4.74 -5.41
C LYS A 137 15.16 -3.36 -4.92
N GLY A 138 14.25 -2.59 -4.33
CA GLY A 138 14.49 -1.19 -3.97
C GLY A 138 13.21 -0.38 -3.85
N ILE A 139 13.33 0.83 -3.30
CA ILE A 139 12.26 1.82 -3.22
C ILE A 139 12.67 3.01 -4.10
N TYR A 140 12.08 3.09 -5.29
CA TYR A 140 12.29 4.13 -6.28
C TYR A 140 11.46 5.34 -5.90
N TYR A 141 12.08 6.27 -5.19
CA TYR A 141 11.43 7.51 -4.73
C TYR A 141 11.40 8.55 -5.86
N GLU A 142 10.46 8.38 -6.79
CA GLU A 142 10.30 9.19 -8.00
C GLU A 142 8.83 9.20 -8.46
N LYS A 143 8.41 10.26 -9.15
CA LYS A 143 7.15 10.24 -9.91
C LYS A 143 7.38 9.61 -11.28
N VAL A 144 6.52 8.67 -11.67
CA VAL A 144 6.59 8.01 -12.97
C VAL A 144 5.33 8.27 -13.79
N MET A 145 5.49 8.77 -15.01
CA MET A 145 4.45 8.89 -16.02
C MET A 145 4.77 7.95 -17.19
N VAL A 146 3.80 7.08 -17.52
CA VAL A 146 3.80 6.28 -18.74
C VAL A 146 2.80 6.91 -19.71
N PRO A 147 3.21 7.84 -20.60
CA PRO A 147 2.30 8.59 -21.44
C PRO A 147 1.68 7.72 -22.53
N ARG A 148 0.55 8.18 -23.11
CA ARG A 148 -0.25 7.42 -24.10
C ARG A 148 0.55 6.92 -25.31
N THR A 149 1.66 7.58 -25.66
CA THR A 149 2.54 7.17 -26.77
C THR A 149 3.38 5.93 -26.45
N LYS A 150 3.55 5.55 -25.19
CA LYS A 150 4.41 4.42 -24.74
C LYS A 150 3.60 3.14 -24.48
N ALA A 151 2.77 2.75 -25.44
CA ALA A 151 1.97 1.52 -25.38
C ALA A 151 2.84 0.25 -25.24
N ASN A 152 2.24 -0.85 -24.78
CA ASN A 152 2.89 -2.16 -24.65
C ASN A 152 4.11 -2.19 -23.70
N ILE A 153 4.13 -1.36 -22.64
CA ILE A 153 5.15 -1.46 -21.59
C ILE A 153 4.75 -2.51 -20.54
N THR A 154 5.74 -3.23 -20.02
CA THR A 154 5.60 -4.07 -18.83
C THR A 154 6.57 -3.62 -17.76
N PHE A 155 6.11 -3.33 -16.55
CA PHE A 155 6.95 -3.23 -15.35
C PHE A 155 7.06 -4.61 -14.69
N GLN A 156 8.27 -5.11 -14.51
CA GLN A 156 8.54 -6.38 -13.85
C GLN A 156 9.44 -6.15 -12.64
N GLY A 157 8.85 -6.21 -11.44
CA GLY A 157 9.59 -6.18 -10.18
C GLY A 157 10.02 -7.58 -9.69
N GLN A 158 10.73 -7.61 -8.57
CA GLN A 158 11.20 -8.84 -7.89
C GLN A 158 10.30 -9.27 -6.71
N GLY A 159 9.09 -8.72 -6.59
CA GLY A 159 8.13 -8.96 -5.51
C GLY A 159 7.52 -7.66 -5.00
N TYR A 160 6.21 -7.64 -4.71
CA TYR A 160 5.55 -6.43 -4.22
C TYR A 160 6.11 -5.97 -2.85
N THR A 161 6.63 -6.89 -2.03
CA THR A 161 7.29 -6.58 -0.76
C THR A 161 8.75 -6.13 -0.91
N SER A 162 9.37 -6.30 -2.09
CA SER A 162 10.80 -6.05 -2.33
C SER A 162 11.09 -4.93 -3.32
N THR A 163 10.12 -4.58 -4.17
CA THR A 163 10.27 -3.61 -5.26
C THR A 163 9.09 -2.64 -5.24
N ALA A 164 9.35 -1.34 -5.10
CA ALA A 164 8.31 -0.32 -5.01
C ALA A 164 8.68 0.99 -5.71
N ILE A 165 7.70 1.63 -6.35
CA ILE A 165 7.78 3.03 -6.79
C ILE A 165 6.96 3.87 -5.83
N ALA A 166 7.55 4.94 -5.29
CA ALA A 166 6.98 5.73 -4.21
C ALA A 166 7.10 7.24 -4.44
N TRP A 167 6.03 7.97 -4.09
CA TRP A 167 6.08 9.43 -3.91
C TRP A 167 5.21 9.81 -2.70
N ASN A 168 4.98 11.09 -2.43
CA ASN A 168 4.21 11.56 -1.27
C ASN A 168 3.29 12.77 -1.55
N ASP A 169 2.86 12.94 -2.81
CA ASP A 169 1.99 14.05 -3.17
C ASP A 169 0.59 13.87 -2.59
N THR A 170 0.05 14.98 -2.08
CA THR A 170 -1.38 15.12 -1.76
C THR A 170 -2.07 15.89 -2.90
N ALA A 171 -3.40 15.86 -2.97
CA ALA A 171 -4.14 16.73 -3.87
C ALA A 171 -3.80 18.22 -3.64
N LYS A 172 -3.51 18.63 -2.41
CA LYS A 172 -3.07 19.99 -2.09
C LYS A 172 -1.69 20.33 -2.65
N SER A 173 -0.69 19.43 -2.55
CA SER A 173 0.65 19.68 -3.11
C SER A 173 0.69 19.57 -4.64
N ALA A 174 -0.13 18.70 -5.22
CA ALA A 174 -0.19 18.45 -6.66
C ALA A 174 -1.23 19.30 -7.42
N ASN A 175 -1.94 20.21 -6.75
CA ASN A 175 -3.04 21.01 -7.33
C ASN A 175 -4.20 20.17 -7.91
N GLY A 176 -4.54 19.06 -7.25
CA GLY A 176 -5.69 18.20 -7.51
C GLY A 176 -5.37 16.71 -7.36
N THR A 177 -6.36 15.91 -6.91
CA THR A 177 -6.24 14.45 -6.74
C THR A 177 -5.68 13.76 -7.99
N PHE A 178 -6.17 14.15 -9.17
CA PHE A 178 -5.77 13.62 -10.48
C PHE A 178 -4.26 13.72 -10.78
N TYR A 179 -3.54 14.64 -10.13
CA TYR A 179 -2.11 14.89 -10.32
C TYR A 179 -1.24 14.34 -9.18
N SER A 180 -1.85 13.95 -8.05
CA SER A 180 -1.17 13.40 -6.87
C SER A 180 -0.57 12.00 -7.08
N GLY A 181 -0.93 11.33 -8.18
CA GLY A 181 -0.45 9.99 -8.53
C GLY A 181 1.08 9.89 -8.53
N SER A 182 1.60 9.02 -7.68
CA SER A 182 3.03 8.65 -7.64
C SER A 182 3.43 7.97 -8.96
N VAL A 183 2.56 7.10 -9.48
CA VAL A 183 2.62 6.59 -10.85
C VAL A 183 1.35 6.99 -11.63
N GLN A 184 1.50 7.37 -12.90
CA GLN A 184 0.39 7.70 -13.80
C GLN A 184 0.54 6.96 -15.13
N VAL A 185 -0.39 6.07 -15.43
CA VAL A 185 -0.40 5.22 -16.63
C VAL A 185 -1.51 5.67 -17.58
N PHE A 186 -1.10 6.23 -18.72
CA PHE A 186 -1.99 6.64 -19.82
C PHE A 186 -1.83 5.76 -21.08
N ALA A 187 -0.82 4.89 -21.09
CA ALA A 187 -0.53 3.92 -22.14
C ALA A 187 -1.47 2.72 -22.09
N SER A 188 -1.93 2.25 -23.25
CA SER A 188 -2.67 0.98 -23.36
C SER A 188 -1.74 -0.23 -23.35
N ASN A 189 -2.29 -1.42 -23.07
CA ASN A 189 -1.57 -2.70 -22.98
C ASN A 189 -0.44 -2.69 -21.92
N PHE A 190 -0.57 -1.82 -20.92
CA PHE A 190 0.37 -1.73 -19.80
C PHE A 190 0.23 -2.96 -18.90
N ILE A 191 1.35 -3.52 -18.47
CA ILE A 191 1.36 -4.65 -17.54
C ILE A 191 2.26 -4.31 -16.35
N ALA A 192 1.83 -4.59 -15.13
CA ALA A 192 2.69 -4.61 -13.95
C ALA A 192 2.68 -6.01 -13.32
N LYS A 193 3.88 -6.48 -12.94
CA LYS A 193 4.08 -7.78 -12.29
C LYS A 193 5.01 -7.62 -11.10
N ASN A 194 4.61 -8.17 -9.95
CA ASN A 194 5.46 -8.32 -8.77
C ASN A 194 6.14 -7.01 -8.31
N ILE A 195 5.40 -5.91 -8.28
CA ILE A 195 5.88 -4.58 -7.90
C ILE A 195 4.81 -3.82 -7.11
N SER A 196 5.24 -2.89 -6.26
CA SER A 196 4.35 -2.01 -5.51
C SER A 196 4.31 -0.58 -6.03
N PHE A 197 3.15 0.04 -5.92
CA PHE A 197 2.92 1.47 -6.12
C PHE A 197 2.51 2.07 -4.78
N MET A 198 3.20 3.12 -4.34
CA MET A 198 3.04 3.68 -3.01
C MET A 198 2.86 5.20 -3.04
N ASN A 199 1.91 5.72 -2.27
CA ASN A 199 1.91 7.11 -1.84
C ASN A 199 2.14 7.16 -0.32
N LEU A 200 3.21 7.85 0.08
CA LEU A 200 3.70 7.96 1.46
C LEU A 200 3.21 9.24 2.16
N ALA A 201 2.21 9.93 1.61
CA ALA A 201 1.55 11.02 2.32
C ALA A 201 0.92 10.49 3.63
N PRO A 202 1.00 11.23 4.76
CA PRO A 202 0.40 10.81 6.03
C PRO A 202 -1.11 10.57 5.90
N MET A 203 -1.62 9.51 6.51
CA MET A 203 -3.07 9.24 6.54
C MET A 203 -3.81 10.42 7.20
N PRO A 204 -4.75 11.08 6.49
CA PRO A 204 -5.50 12.18 7.06
C PRO A 204 -6.59 11.71 8.01
N SER A 205 -7.06 12.63 8.85
CA SER A 205 -8.38 12.47 9.48
C SER A 205 -9.48 12.57 8.43
N PRO A 206 -10.63 11.88 8.58
CA PRO A 206 -11.74 11.99 7.64
C PRO A 206 -12.18 13.44 7.42
N GLY A 207 -12.32 13.84 6.14
CA GLY A 207 -12.81 15.16 5.75
C GLY A 207 -11.77 16.28 5.66
N VAL A 208 -10.47 16.01 5.83
CA VAL A 208 -9.42 17.01 5.62
C VAL A 208 -9.34 17.40 4.13
N GLU A 209 -9.48 18.69 3.84
CA GLU A 209 -9.46 19.22 2.47
C GLU A 209 -8.08 19.05 1.80
N GLY A 210 -8.09 18.49 0.59
CA GLY A 210 -6.89 18.33 -0.25
C GLY A 210 -5.92 17.23 0.21
N ALA A 211 -6.32 16.35 1.12
CA ALA A 211 -5.47 15.28 1.67
C ALA A 211 -5.52 13.94 0.91
N GLN A 212 -6.27 13.85 -0.19
CA GLN A 212 -6.27 12.70 -1.11
C GLN A 212 -4.86 12.45 -1.63
N ALA A 213 -4.42 11.19 -1.74
CA ALA A 213 -3.03 10.86 -2.03
C ALA A 213 -2.90 9.57 -2.87
N VAL A 214 -2.91 9.74 -4.20
CA VAL A 214 -2.96 8.62 -5.14
C VAL A 214 -1.60 7.90 -5.24
N ALA A 215 -1.60 6.57 -5.07
CA ALA A 215 -0.43 5.73 -5.31
C ALA A 215 -0.23 5.52 -6.81
N ILE A 216 -1.28 5.12 -7.52
CA ILE A 216 -1.28 4.99 -8.99
C ILE A 216 -2.61 5.41 -9.60
N ARG A 217 -2.52 6.09 -10.75
CA ARG A 217 -3.65 6.40 -11.62
C ARG A 217 -3.54 5.65 -12.94
N ILE A 218 -4.63 5.02 -13.38
CA ILE A 218 -4.68 4.16 -14.56
C ILE A 218 -5.82 4.63 -15.49
N SER A 219 -5.44 5.19 -16.64
CA SER A 219 -6.33 5.80 -17.65
C SER A 219 -6.06 5.24 -19.07
N GLY A 220 -5.25 4.18 -19.16
CA GLY A 220 -4.87 3.48 -20.37
C GLY A 220 -5.60 2.14 -20.45
N ASP A 221 -6.36 1.92 -21.53
CA ASP A 221 -7.16 0.72 -21.72
C ASP A 221 -6.31 -0.56 -21.81
N GLN A 222 -6.89 -1.70 -21.39
CA GLN A 222 -6.25 -3.03 -21.43
C GLN A 222 -5.01 -3.10 -20.53
N ALA A 223 -5.13 -2.69 -19.26
CA ALA A 223 -4.04 -2.75 -18.28
C ALA A 223 -4.15 -3.96 -17.34
N GLU A 224 -3.05 -4.70 -17.15
CA GLU A 224 -2.97 -5.89 -16.29
C GLU A 224 -2.03 -5.67 -15.10
N PHE A 225 -2.47 -6.09 -13.90
CA PHE A 225 -1.69 -6.07 -12.66
C PHE A 225 -1.73 -7.46 -12.04
N LYS A 226 -0.57 -8.10 -11.87
CA LYS A 226 -0.43 -9.46 -11.30
C LYS A 226 0.55 -9.46 -10.15
N GLY A 227 0.15 -9.96 -8.98
CA GLY A 227 1.03 -10.01 -7.80
C GLY A 227 1.54 -8.63 -7.35
N CYS A 228 0.76 -7.58 -7.60
CA CYS A 228 1.15 -6.18 -7.34
C CYS A 228 0.61 -5.67 -6.00
N GLY A 229 1.28 -4.67 -5.44
CA GLY A 229 0.89 -4.00 -4.20
C GLY A 229 0.50 -2.55 -4.41
N PHE A 230 -0.54 -2.09 -3.72
CA PHE A 230 -1.06 -0.72 -3.83
C PHE A 230 -1.20 -0.12 -2.44
N PHE A 231 -0.33 0.83 -2.09
CA PHE A 231 -0.19 1.36 -0.74
C PHE A 231 -0.49 2.85 -0.70
N GLY A 232 -1.49 3.22 0.09
CA GLY A 232 -1.84 4.61 0.34
C GLY A 232 -2.82 4.70 1.52
N ALA A 233 -3.47 5.86 1.64
CA ALA A 233 -4.49 6.12 2.65
C ALA A 233 -5.82 6.47 1.97
N GLN A 234 -6.10 7.75 1.78
CA GLN A 234 -7.27 8.20 1.03
C GLN A 234 -6.94 8.24 -0.48
N ASP A 235 -7.85 7.71 -1.30
CA ASP A 235 -7.76 7.70 -2.78
C ASP A 235 -6.55 6.89 -3.32
N THR A 236 -6.16 5.77 -2.70
CA THR A 236 -4.95 4.98 -3.06
C THR A 236 -4.88 4.60 -4.55
N LEU A 237 -5.87 3.88 -5.06
CA LEU A 237 -5.92 3.35 -6.42
C LEU A 237 -6.94 4.13 -7.24
N HIS A 238 -6.45 4.98 -8.15
CA HIS A 238 -7.28 5.72 -9.09
C HIS A 238 -7.43 4.92 -10.39
N ASP A 239 -8.38 4.00 -10.38
CA ASP A 239 -8.88 3.22 -11.51
C ASP A 239 -9.76 4.11 -12.42
N ASP A 240 -9.13 5.13 -13.00
CA ASP A 240 -9.73 6.30 -13.66
C ASP A 240 -10.58 5.92 -14.87
N LYS A 241 -10.00 5.23 -15.87
CA LYS A 241 -10.72 4.85 -17.10
C LYS A 241 -10.01 3.75 -17.88
N GLY A 242 -10.77 2.76 -18.35
CA GLY A 242 -10.30 1.69 -19.23
C GLY A 242 -10.82 0.33 -18.78
N ARG A 243 -10.42 -0.74 -19.49
CA ARG A 243 -10.59 -2.13 -19.08
C ARG A 243 -9.34 -2.60 -18.36
N HIS A 244 -9.47 -2.98 -17.10
CA HIS A 244 -8.33 -3.37 -16.27
C HIS A 244 -8.54 -4.72 -15.57
N TYR A 245 -7.44 -5.44 -15.36
CA TYR A 245 -7.43 -6.72 -14.67
C TYR A 245 -6.42 -6.68 -13.53
N PHE A 246 -6.88 -6.90 -12.30
CA PHE A 246 -6.06 -7.02 -11.11
C PHE A 246 -6.19 -8.46 -10.61
N LYS A 247 -5.07 -9.18 -10.51
CA LYS A 247 -5.05 -10.57 -10.08
C LYS A 247 -4.01 -10.80 -8.98
N ASP A 248 -4.40 -11.50 -7.93
CA ASP A 248 -3.52 -11.88 -6.82
C ASP A 248 -2.80 -10.65 -6.21
N CYS A 249 -3.50 -9.50 -6.15
CA CYS A 249 -2.95 -8.21 -5.74
C CYS A 249 -3.31 -7.84 -4.29
N TYR A 250 -2.46 -7.05 -3.65
CA TYR A 250 -2.69 -6.48 -2.32
C TYR A 250 -3.03 -4.98 -2.44
N ILE A 251 -4.18 -4.55 -1.94
CA ILE A 251 -4.64 -3.15 -2.03
C ILE A 251 -5.02 -2.64 -0.63
N GLN A 252 -4.37 -1.56 -0.17
CA GLN A 252 -4.69 -0.94 1.12
C GLN A 252 -5.09 0.53 1.04
N GLY A 253 -5.93 0.96 1.98
CA GLY A 253 -6.26 2.37 2.19
C GLY A 253 -7.36 2.59 3.23
N SER A 254 -7.93 3.79 3.26
CA SER A 254 -8.93 4.20 4.26
C SER A 254 -10.24 4.63 3.59
N ILE A 255 -10.25 5.80 2.96
CA ILE A 255 -11.42 6.39 2.29
C ILE A 255 -11.23 6.29 0.78
N ASP A 256 -12.26 5.82 0.07
CA ASP A 256 -12.35 5.76 -1.40
C ASP A 256 -11.11 5.16 -2.06
N PHE A 257 -10.50 4.16 -1.41
CA PHE A 257 -9.15 3.73 -1.77
C PHE A 257 -9.07 2.91 -3.07
N ILE A 258 -10.21 2.55 -3.65
CA ILE A 258 -10.37 2.11 -5.04
C ILE A 258 -11.47 2.99 -5.69
N PHE A 259 -11.10 3.94 -6.55
CA PHE A 259 -12.04 4.90 -7.12
C PHE A 259 -11.75 5.23 -8.59
N GLY A 260 -12.75 5.74 -9.29
CA GLY A 260 -12.68 6.07 -10.72
C GLY A 260 -13.82 5.44 -11.52
N ASP A 261 -13.71 5.46 -12.86
CA ASP A 261 -14.73 4.97 -13.81
C ASP A 261 -14.17 3.83 -14.70
N GLY A 262 -13.25 3.02 -14.17
CA GLY A 262 -12.78 1.79 -14.80
C GLY A 262 -13.90 0.75 -15.02
N ARG A 263 -13.68 -0.14 -16.00
CA ARG A 263 -14.39 -1.41 -16.20
C ARG A 263 -13.42 -2.52 -15.80
N SER A 264 -13.44 -2.89 -14.52
CA SER A 264 -12.30 -3.58 -13.91
C SER A 264 -12.71 -4.84 -13.15
N LEU A 265 -11.91 -5.89 -13.32
CA LEU A 265 -12.04 -7.14 -12.58
C LEU A 265 -10.87 -7.28 -11.60
N TYR A 266 -11.21 -7.48 -10.33
CA TYR A 266 -10.30 -7.72 -9.22
C TYR A 266 -10.48 -9.18 -8.76
N GLU A 267 -9.58 -10.06 -9.16
CA GLU A 267 -9.64 -11.51 -8.92
C GLU A 267 -8.61 -11.91 -7.86
N ASN A 268 -9.03 -12.68 -6.85
CA ASN A 268 -8.18 -13.17 -5.75
C ASN A 268 -7.39 -12.05 -5.03
N CYS A 269 -7.95 -10.84 -4.93
CA CYS A 269 -7.24 -9.71 -4.33
C CYS A 269 -7.46 -9.65 -2.80
N GLU A 270 -6.44 -9.22 -2.08
CA GLU A 270 -6.53 -8.88 -0.65
C GLU A 270 -6.75 -7.38 -0.49
N ILE A 271 -7.85 -6.99 0.15
CA ILE A 271 -8.33 -5.62 0.23
C ILE A 271 -8.32 -5.22 1.71
N VAL A 272 -7.39 -4.36 2.12
CA VAL A 272 -7.10 -4.11 3.54
C VAL A 272 -7.37 -2.66 3.93
N SER A 273 -8.33 -2.44 4.83
CA SER A 273 -8.54 -1.10 5.38
C SER A 273 -7.57 -0.77 6.53
N ILE A 274 -6.91 0.37 6.41
CA ILE A 274 -6.05 0.95 7.46
C ILE A 274 -6.75 2.09 8.23
N ALA A 275 -8.07 2.21 8.10
CA ALA A 275 -8.85 3.24 8.80
C ALA A 275 -8.76 3.04 10.33
N ASN A 276 -8.66 4.14 11.08
CA ASN A 276 -8.49 4.10 12.54
C ASN A 276 -9.56 3.21 13.22
N PRO A 277 -9.21 2.31 14.16
CA PRO A 277 -10.20 1.50 14.89
C PRO A 277 -11.31 2.35 15.52
N VAL A 278 -12.56 1.92 15.33
CA VAL A 278 -13.74 2.59 15.91
C VAL A 278 -14.13 1.87 17.21
N PRO A 279 -14.27 2.57 18.35
CA PRO A 279 -14.61 1.93 19.62
C PRO A 279 -15.98 1.23 19.57
N GLN A 280 -16.11 0.12 20.30
CA GLN A 280 -17.34 -0.66 20.33
C GLN A 280 -18.56 0.20 20.73
N GLY A 281 -19.67 0.04 20.01
CA GLY A 281 -20.90 0.81 20.21
C GLY A 281 -20.97 2.12 19.41
N TYR A 282 -19.84 2.66 18.92
CA TYR A 282 -19.83 3.82 18.04
C TYR A 282 -20.19 3.41 16.60
N ARG A 283 -20.89 4.30 15.89
CA ARG A 283 -21.41 4.06 14.53
C ARG A 283 -20.72 4.93 13.46
N SER A 284 -19.70 5.70 13.82
CA SER A 284 -18.97 6.57 12.89
C SER A 284 -18.30 5.74 11.80
N ILE A 285 -18.64 6.02 10.55
CA ILE A 285 -17.96 5.46 9.37
C ILE A 285 -16.72 6.31 9.09
N ASN A 286 -15.58 5.65 8.89
CA ASN A 286 -14.30 6.31 8.67
C ASN A 286 -13.45 5.71 7.53
N GLY A 287 -14.06 4.85 6.72
CA GLY A 287 -13.48 4.35 5.48
C GLY A 287 -14.52 3.87 4.48
N ALA A 288 -14.08 3.68 3.24
CA ALA A 288 -14.88 3.11 2.17
C ALA A 288 -13.93 2.40 1.19
N VAL A 289 -14.24 1.15 0.83
CA VAL A 289 -13.42 0.40 -0.13
C VAL A 289 -13.48 1.01 -1.51
N THR A 290 -14.71 1.25 -2.02
CA THR A 290 -14.91 1.73 -3.39
C THR A 290 -15.60 3.09 -3.50
N ALA A 291 -15.27 3.85 -4.54
CA ALA A 291 -16.02 5.02 -4.97
C ALA A 291 -16.12 5.07 -6.51
N HIS A 292 -17.11 4.34 -7.06
CA HIS A 292 -17.25 4.19 -8.51
C HIS A 292 -17.93 5.40 -9.17
N GLY A 293 -17.38 5.80 -10.32
CA GLY A 293 -17.58 7.09 -10.97
C GLY A 293 -18.48 7.09 -12.20
N ARG A 294 -19.28 6.05 -12.43
CA ARG A 294 -20.13 5.94 -13.63
C ARG A 294 -21.23 7.00 -13.73
N VAL A 295 -21.28 7.68 -14.87
CA VAL A 295 -22.10 8.89 -15.09
C VAL A 295 -23.39 8.62 -15.86
N SER A 296 -23.43 7.62 -16.76
CA SER A 296 -24.62 7.24 -17.53
C SER A 296 -24.97 5.75 -17.41
N MET A 297 -26.22 5.41 -17.72
CA MET A 297 -26.65 4.02 -17.96
C MET A 297 -26.01 3.39 -19.21
N ASP A 298 -25.60 4.21 -20.18
CA ASP A 298 -25.00 3.76 -21.44
C ASP A 298 -23.52 3.36 -21.28
N ASP A 299 -22.85 3.88 -20.25
CA ASP A 299 -21.47 3.52 -19.94
C ASP A 299 -21.41 2.06 -19.48
N ASN A 300 -20.49 1.25 -20.01
CA ASN A 300 -20.30 -0.14 -19.54
C ASN A 300 -19.17 -0.26 -18.50
N THR A 301 -19.02 0.72 -17.61
CA THR A 301 -17.98 0.75 -16.55
C THR A 301 -18.46 0.14 -15.24
N GLY A 302 -17.56 -0.28 -14.35
CA GLY A 302 -17.92 -0.94 -13.09
C GLY A 302 -16.73 -1.65 -12.46
N PHE A 303 -16.72 -1.76 -11.13
CA PHE A 303 -15.74 -2.57 -10.40
C PHE A 303 -16.36 -3.91 -9.98
N VAL A 304 -15.67 -5.01 -10.28
CA VAL A 304 -16.13 -6.36 -9.96
C VAL A 304 -15.02 -7.08 -9.20
N PHE A 305 -15.35 -7.61 -8.02
CA PHE A 305 -14.44 -8.31 -7.14
C PHE A 305 -14.85 -9.78 -7.05
N VAL A 306 -13.96 -10.69 -7.43
CA VAL A 306 -14.19 -12.15 -7.47
C VAL A 306 -13.20 -12.85 -6.56
N ASN A 307 -13.68 -13.77 -5.73
CA ASN A 307 -12.88 -14.61 -4.82
C ASN A 307 -11.88 -13.82 -3.94
N SER A 308 -12.20 -12.57 -3.64
CA SER A 308 -11.33 -11.63 -2.94
C SER A 308 -11.61 -11.62 -1.43
N THR A 309 -10.78 -10.95 -0.64
CA THR A 309 -10.98 -10.79 0.81
C THR A 309 -11.00 -9.31 1.19
N ILE A 310 -11.85 -8.93 2.14
CA ILE A 310 -11.88 -7.58 2.72
C ILE A 310 -11.62 -7.66 4.23
N GLY A 311 -10.47 -7.10 4.64
CA GLY A 311 -9.90 -7.17 5.97
C GLY A 311 -9.44 -5.82 6.50
N GLY A 312 -8.80 -5.83 7.67
CA GLY A 312 -8.13 -4.66 8.25
C GLY A 312 -8.84 -4.08 9.47
N SER A 313 -9.05 -2.77 9.46
CA SER A 313 -9.40 -1.96 10.64
C SER A 313 -10.39 -0.84 10.33
N GLY A 314 -11.00 -0.29 11.37
CA GLY A 314 -11.98 0.79 11.29
C GLY A 314 -13.43 0.31 11.19
N ARG A 315 -14.30 1.17 10.67
CA ARG A 315 -15.71 0.84 10.37
C ARG A 315 -16.05 1.46 9.01
N ILE A 316 -16.25 0.61 8.01
CA ILE A 316 -16.18 1.03 6.61
C ILE A 316 -17.39 0.58 5.79
N TRP A 317 -17.62 1.27 4.66
CA TRP A 317 -18.50 0.79 3.61
C TRP A 317 -17.74 -0.02 2.54
N LEU A 318 -18.43 -0.98 1.92
CA LEU A 318 -18.03 -1.65 0.68
C LEU A 318 -17.92 -0.65 -0.49
N GLY A 319 -18.76 0.39 -0.49
CA GLY A 319 -18.64 1.46 -1.47
C GLY A 319 -19.54 2.65 -1.24
N ARG A 320 -19.22 3.76 -1.92
CA ARG A 320 -20.12 4.91 -2.05
C ARG A 320 -20.24 5.48 -3.46
N ALA A 321 -21.41 6.05 -3.77
CA ALA A 321 -21.79 6.41 -5.14
C ALA A 321 -21.18 7.75 -5.56
N TRP A 322 -19.92 7.76 -6.02
CA TRP A 322 -19.26 9.00 -6.46
C TRP A 322 -20.00 9.68 -7.62
N ARG A 323 -20.71 8.89 -8.45
CA ARG A 323 -21.61 9.37 -9.52
C ARG A 323 -22.93 8.57 -9.57
N PRO A 324 -23.99 9.09 -10.22
CA PRO A 324 -25.35 8.55 -10.09
C PRO A 324 -25.56 7.12 -10.58
N TYR A 325 -24.73 6.61 -11.49
CA TYR A 325 -24.86 5.25 -12.06
C TYR A 325 -23.78 4.27 -11.57
N SER A 326 -23.10 4.64 -10.47
CA SER A 326 -22.07 3.86 -9.78
C SER A 326 -22.39 2.36 -9.74
N ARG A 327 -21.46 1.52 -10.25
CA ARG A 327 -21.64 0.07 -10.36
C ARG A 327 -20.49 -0.69 -9.71
N VAL A 328 -20.80 -1.45 -8.67
CA VAL A 328 -19.84 -2.28 -7.94
C VAL A 328 -20.47 -3.64 -7.60
N VAL A 329 -19.75 -4.74 -7.83
CA VAL A 329 -20.22 -6.09 -7.54
C VAL A 329 -19.18 -6.88 -6.77
N PHE A 330 -19.59 -7.54 -5.67
CA PHE A 330 -18.78 -8.50 -4.93
C PHE A 330 -19.32 -9.92 -5.15
N VAL A 331 -18.45 -10.82 -5.62
CA VAL A 331 -18.74 -12.22 -5.96
C VAL A 331 -17.82 -13.11 -5.13
N SER A 332 -18.39 -14.04 -4.35
CA SER A 332 -17.64 -15.00 -3.52
C SER A 332 -16.56 -14.35 -2.64
N THR A 333 -16.79 -13.12 -2.20
CA THR A 333 -15.83 -12.32 -1.43
C THR A 333 -16.00 -12.57 0.06
N THR A 334 -14.90 -12.74 0.79
CA THR A 334 -14.93 -12.92 2.26
C THR A 334 -14.75 -11.57 2.95
N MET A 335 -15.66 -11.22 3.85
CA MET A 335 -15.76 -9.90 4.50
C MET A 335 -15.63 -10.02 6.02
N SER A 336 -14.65 -9.32 6.59
CA SER A 336 -14.48 -9.15 8.05
C SER A 336 -15.54 -8.21 8.66
N ASP A 337 -15.61 -8.17 9.99
CA ASP A 337 -16.62 -7.45 10.77
C ASP A 337 -16.47 -5.92 10.80
N ILE A 338 -15.42 -5.38 10.15
CA ILE A 338 -15.25 -3.94 9.91
C ILE A 338 -16.29 -3.36 8.93
N ILE A 339 -16.95 -4.21 8.13
CA ILE A 339 -18.02 -3.79 7.21
C ILE A 339 -19.24 -3.36 8.01
N ALA A 340 -19.65 -2.11 7.85
CA ALA A 340 -20.85 -1.59 8.48
C ALA A 340 -22.11 -2.33 7.97
N PRO A 341 -23.13 -2.58 8.80
CA PRO A 341 -24.29 -3.39 8.41
C PRO A 341 -25.03 -2.90 7.17
N GLU A 342 -25.16 -1.58 7.02
CA GLU A 342 -25.73 -0.91 5.85
C GLU A 342 -24.94 -1.18 4.56
N GLY A 343 -23.63 -1.48 4.69
CA GLY A 343 -22.70 -1.87 3.64
C GLY A 343 -22.29 -0.77 2.67
N TRP A 344 -23.21 0.12 2.29
CA TRP A 344 -23.08 1.00 1.14
C TRP A 344 -23.67 2.38 1.40
N ASN A 345 -23.19 3.41 0.71
CA ASN A 345 -23.76 4.76 0.79
C ASN A 345 -23.92 5.41 -0.59
N ASP A 346 -25.11 5.87 -0.91
CA ASP A 346 -25.50 6.60 -2.12
C ASP A 346 -25.06 8.08 -2.14
N PHE A 347 -24.27 8.53 -1.14
CA PHE A 347 -24.10 9.93 -0.71
C PHE A 347 -25.33 10.55 -0.01
N ASN A 348 -26.30 9.73 0.42
CA ASN A 348 -27.58 10.15 0.99
C ASN A 348 -28.40 11.00 0.00
N ASP A 349 -28.46 10.53 -1.25
CA ASP A 349 -29.13 11.12 -2.40
C ASP A 349 -30.08 10.08 -3.02
N PRO A 350 -31.32 9.95 -2.50
CA PRO A 350 -32.27 8.91 -2.91
C PRO A 350 -32.70 8.95 -4.39
N SER A 351 -32.30 9.99 -5.14
CA SER A 351 -32.46 10.00 -6.60
C SER A 351 -31.61 8.92 -7.29
N ARG A 352 -30.58 8.40 -6.61
CA ARG A 352 -29.63 7.41 -7.14
C ARG A 352 -30.03 5.97 -6.90
N ASP A 353 -30.95 5.69 -5.97
CA ASP A 353 -31.42 4.35 -5.59
C ASP A 353 -31.84 3.49 -6.79
N GLN A 354 -32.35 4.13 -7.84
CA GLN A 354 -32.87 3.47 -9.06
C GLN A 354 -31.79 3.29 -10.15
N THR A 355 -30.64 3.97 -10.03
CA THR A 355 -29.62 4.07 -11.09
C THR A 355 -28.29 3.43 -10.72
N ILE A 356 -27.97 3.31 -9.43
CA ILE A 356 -26.80 2.56 -8.94
C ILE A 356 -27.00 1.05 -9.05
N PHE A 357 -25.90 0.32 -9.19
CA PHE A 357 -25.90 -1.14 -9.17
C PHE A 357 -24.88 -1.64 -8.15
N TYR A 358 -25.35 -1.94 -6.95
CA TYR A 358 -24.55 -2.57 -5.89
C TYR A 358 -25.00 -4.00 -5.67
N GLY A 359 -24.17 -4.94 -6.10
CA GLY A 359 -24.46 -6.37 -6.07
C GLY A 359 -23.59 -7.14 -5.08
N GLU A 360 -24.19 -7.99 -4.27
CA GLU A 360 -23.47 -9.00 -3.48
C GLU A 360 -23.98 -10.39 -3.87
N TYR A 361 -23.06 -11.28 -4.25
CA TYR A 361 -23.30 -12.69 -4.59
C TYR A 361 -22.38 -13.60 -3.79
N ASN A 362 -22.96 -14.59 -3.10
CA ASN A 362 -22.23 -15.65 -2.38
C ASN A 362 -21.09 -15.15 -1.45
N CYS A 363 -21.19 -13.93 -0.93
CA CYS A 363 -20.19 -13.37 -0.02
C CYS A 363 -20.31 -14.02 1.37
N SER A 364 -19.18 -14.13 2.08
CA SER A 364 -19.10 -14.86 3.35
C SER A 364 -18.29 -14.12 4.41
N GLY A 365 -18.22 -14.64 5.64
CA GLY A 365 -17.59 -13.97 6.78
C GLY A 365 -18.53 -13.02 7.53
N PRO A 366 -18.10 -12.50 8.70
CA PRO A 366 -18.98 -11.77 9.61
C PRO A 366 -19.52 -10.43 9.05
N GLY A 367 -18.83 -9.81 8.09
CA GLY A 367 -19.29 -8.58 7.42
C GLY A 367 -20.29 -8.79 6.27
N ALA A 368 -20.46 -10.02 5.79
CA ALA A 368 -21.27 -10.34 4.62
C ALA A 368 -22.79 -10.47 4.91
N SER A 369 -23.23 -10.22 6.14
CA SER A 369 -24.65 -10.30 6.49
C SER A 369 -25.45 -9.20 5.78
N MET A 370 -26.26 -9.59 4.79
CA MET A 370 -27.10 -8.64 4.05
C MET A 370 -28.37 -8.19 4.81
N ALA A 371 -28.59 -8.63 6.05
CA ALA A 371 -29.85 -8.43 6.79
C ALA A 371 -30.19 -6.97 7.13
N MET A 372 -29.19 -6.08 7.11
CA MET A 372 -29.33 -4.65 7.42
C MET A 372 -28.76 -3.75 6.32
N ARG A 373 -28.52 -4.29 5.11
CA ARG A 373 -28.01 -3.52 3.97
C ARG A 373 -28.99 -2.42 3.56
N ALA A 374 -28.48 -1.36 2.95
CA ALA A 374 -29.31 -0.30 2.41
C ALA A 374 -30.33 -0.86 1.36
N PRO A 375 -31.57 -0.33 1.26
CA PRO A 375 -32.64 -0.96 0.48
C PRO A 375 -32.38 -1.12 -1.03
N TYR A 376 -31.51 -0.28 -1.60
CA TYR A 376 -31.10 -0.32 -3.01
C TYR A 376 -30.07 -1.43 -3.33
N VAL A 377 -29.55 -2.14 -2.33
CA VAL A 377 -28.52 -3.17 -2.50
C VAL A 377 -29.13 -4.48 -3.01
N GLN A 378 -28.57 -5.01 -4.09
CA GLN A 378 -29.07 -6.19 -4.77
C GLN A 378 -28.38 -7.45 -4.25
N ARG A 379 -29.15 -8.35 -3.62
CA ARG A 379 -28.75 -9.75 -3.43
C ARG A 379 -28.91 -10.45 -4.78
N LEU A 380 -27.79 -10.72 -5.46
CA LEU A 380 -27.84 -11.35 -6.77
C LEU A 380 -28.14 -12.84 -6.66
N ASN A 381 -28.87 -13.39 -7.63
CA ASN A 381 -28.93 -14.83 -7.89
C ASN A 381 -27.92 -15.26 -8.96
N ASP A 382 -27.78 -16.58 -9.17
CA ASP A 382 -26.80 -17.18 -10.09
C ASP A 382 -26.85 -16.55 -11.50
N THR A 383 -28.05 -16.39 -12.07
CA THR A 383 -28.26 -15.80 -13.40
C THR A 383 -27.86 -14.33 -13.46
N GLN A 384 -28.15 -13.56 -12.41
CA GLN A 384 -27.78 -12.15 -12.31
C GLN A 384 -26.27 -11.96 -12.08
N ALA A 385 -25.62 -12.90 -11.40
CA ALA A 385 -24.21 -12.82 -11.05
C ALA A 385 -23.27 -13.38 -12.14
N LEU A 386 -23.76 -14.28 -12.98
CA LEU A 386 -23.01 -14.93 -14.07
C LEU A 386 -22.15 -13.99 -14.95
N PRO A 387 -22.63 -12.78 -15.38
CA PRO A 387 -21.84 -11.86 -16.19
C PRO A 387 -20.62 -11.26 -15.47
N PHE A 388 -20.53 -11.42 -14.14
CA PHE A 388 -19.50 -10.84 -13.28
C PHE A 388 -18.49 -11.88 -12.76
N PHE A 389 -18.60 -13.15 -13.14
CA PHE A 389 -17.78 -14.23 -12.57
C PHE A 389 -16.33 -14.29 -13.09
N ASN A 390 -16.04 -13.71 -14.26
CA ASN A 390 -14.76 -13.92 -14.93
C ASN A 390 -14.39 -12.77 -15.88
N ILE A 391 -13.26 -12.95 -16.58
CA ILE A 391 -12.67 -11.97 -17.50
C ILE A 391 -13.58 -11.50 -18.65
N THR A 392 -14.68 -12.19 -18.97
CA THR A 392 -15.66 -11.68 -19.96
C THR A 392 -16.30 -10.36 -19.51
N PHE A 393 -16.38 -10.08 -18.20
CA PHE A 393 -16.80 -8.78 -17.70
C PHE A 393 -15.92 -7.62 -18.22
N ILE A 394 -14.66 -7.88 -18.58
CA ILE A 394 -13.69 -6.88 -19.08
C ILE A 394 -13.24 -7.15 -20.53
N ASP A 395 -13.98 -7.98 -21.28
CA ASP A 395 -13.61 -8.51 -22.60
C ASP A 395 -12.19 -9.14 -22.62
N GLY A 396 -11.74 -9.71 -21.51
CA GLY A 396 -10.34 -10.13 -21.30
C GLY A 396 -9.88 -11.25 -22.25
N ASP A 397 -10.82 -12.00 -22.83
CA ASP A 397 -10.60 -12.94 -23.93
C ASP A 397 -9.96 -12.28 -25.17
N GLN A 398 -10.17 -10.97 -25.37
CA GLN A 398 -9.68 -10.21 -26.51
C GLN A 398 -8.25 -9.66 -26.31
N TRP A 399 -7.73 -9.59 -25.08
CA TRP A 399 -6.53 -8.80 -24.78
C TRP A 399 -5.59 -9.33 -23.69
N LEU A 400 -6.00 -10.30 -22.86
CA LEU A 400 -5.11 -10.93 -21.89
C LEU A 400 -4.25 -12.00 -22.58
N GLU A 401 -2.93 -11.80 -22.62
CA GLU A 401 -1.97 -12.66 -23.33
C GLU A 401 -2.09 -14.15 -22.99
N THR A 402 -2.41 -14.48 -21.73
CA THR A 402 -2.60 -15.86 -21.26
C THR A 402 -3.81 -16.54 -21.90
N TYR A 403 -4.82 -15.79 -22.35
CA TYR A 403 -5.99 -16.32 -23.04
C TYR A 403 -5.76 -16.45 -24.55
N THR A 404 -5.03 -15.51 -25.15
CA THR A 404 -4.66 -15.55 -26.58
C THR A 404 -3.89 -16.83 -26.95
N GLN A 405 -3.05 -17.34 -26.04
CA GLN A 405 -2.28 -18.59 -26.22
C GLN A 405 -3.09 -19.88 -26.08
N LEU A 406 -4.37 -19.83 -25.68
CA LEU A 406 -5.24 -21.01 -25.56
C LEU A 406 -6.15 -21.22 -26.77
N ILE A 407 -6.09 -20.32 -27.77
CA ILE A 407 -6.92 -20.34 -28.98
C ILE A 407 -6.05 -20.34 -30.26
N THR A 408 -4.74 -20.62 -30.11
CA THR A 408 -3.74 -20.73 -31.18
C THR A 408 -2.90 -21.99 -30.99
#